data_AF-A0A1Q6TZ02-F1
#
_entry.id   AF-A0A1Q6TZ02-F1
#
_cell.length_a   1.000
_cell.length_b   1.000
_cell.length_c   1.000
_cell.angle_alpha   90.00
_cell.angle_beta   90.00
_cell.angle_gamma   90.00
#
_symmetry.space_group_name_H-M   'P 1'
#
loop_
_entity.id
_entity.type
_entity.pdbx_description
1 polymer ?
#
loop_
_entity_poly.entity_id
_entity_poly.type
_entity_poly.pdbx_seq_one_letter_code
_entity_poly.pdbx_strand_id
1 'polypeptide(L)' 'MQPLLTNVKEYGIEDITKVIPIGEQQIRRYIKTGELKATMKRNRYRVAEEDLKTFMVEKGFTNLNL' A
#
# COMPACT_ATOMS: atom_id res chain seq x y z
N MET A 1 -16.29 -2.03 -26.75
CA MET A 1 -15.28 -1.41 -25.86
C MET A 1 -14.73 -2.51 -24.96
N GLN A 2 -13.51 -2.98 -25.21
CA GLN A 2 -12.84 -3.94 -24.33
C GLN A 2 -12.52 -3.23 -23.01
N PRO A 3 -12.75 -3.84 -21.83
CA PRO A 3 -12.30 -3.23 -20.59
C PRO A 3 -10.77 -3.26 -20.62
N LEU A 4 -10.15 -2.09 -20.56
CA LEU A 4 -8.73 -1.96 -20.27
C LEU A 4 -8.53 -2.61 -18.90
N LEU A 5 -8.02 -3.85 -18.88
CA LEU A 5 -7.56 -4.51 -17.68
C LEU A 5 -6.32 -3.76 -17.22
N THR A 6 -6.52 -2.62 -16.56
CA THR A 6 -5.48 -1.94 -15.82
C THR A 6 -5.12 -2.89 -14.68
N ASN A 7 -4.09 -3.70 -14.87
CA ASN A 7 -3.52 -4.53 -13.81
C ASN A 7 -2.89 -3.59 -12.78
N VAL A 8 -3.73 -3.02 -11.92
CA VAL A 8 -3.27 -2.23 -10.78
C VAL A 8 -2.54 -3.18 -9.84
N LYS A 9 -1.22 -2.99 -9.70
CA LYS A 9 -0.43 -3.76 -8.74
C LYS A 9 -0.85 -3.34 -7.33
N GLU A 10 -1.19 -4.33 -6.52
CA GLU A 10 -1.69 -4.14 -5.15
C GLU A 10 -0.81 -4.89 -4.16
N TYR A 11 -0.55 -4.27 -3.02
CA TYR A 11 0.28 -4.82 -1.95
C TYR A 11 -0.59 -5.16 -0.75
N GLY A 12 -0.35 -6.33 -0.15
CA GLY A 12 -0.84 -6.64 1.19
C GLY A 12 0.04 -6.01 2.27
N ILE A 13 -0.41 -6.06 3.52
CA ILE A 13 0.36 -5.57 4.68
C ILE A 13 1.72 -6.28 4.76
N GLU A 14 1.76 -7.61 4.61
CA GLU A 14 3.01 -8.40 4.60
C GLU A 14 3.94 -8.06 3.42
N ASP A 15 3.42 -7.57 2.31
CA ASP A 15 4.26 -7.16 1.18
C ASP A 15 4.89 -5.79 1.49
N ILE A 16 4.12 -4.88 2.10
CA ILE A 16 4.57 -3.55 2.50
C ILE A 16 5.69 -3.61 3.54
N THR A 17 5.66 -4.55 4.49
CA THR A 17 6.73 -4.72 5.49
C THR A 17 8.08 -5.13 4.88
N LYS A 18 8.09 -5.68 3.65
CA LYS A 18 9.33 -6.01 2.92
C LYS A 18 9.91 -4.80 2.21
N VAL A 19 9.07 -3.83 1.86
CA VAL A 19 9.47 -2.60 1.14
C VAL A 19 9.87 -1.51 2.13
N ILE A 20 9.11 -1.36 3.22
CA ILE A 20 9.28 -0.32 4.22
C ILE A 20 9.66 -0.98 5.55
N PRO A 21 10.71 -0.51 6.25
CA PRO A 21 11.19 -1.11 7.49
C PRO A 21 10.30 -0.74 8.70
N ILE A 22 8.99 -1.01 8.61
CA ILE A 22 8.01 -0.81 9.66
C ILE A 22 7.19 -2.09 9.86
N GLY A 23 6.75 -2.33 11.10
CA GLY A 23 5.96 -3.51 11.43
C GLY A 23 4.52 -3.43 10.94
N GLU A 24 3.86 -4.59 10.84
CA GLU A 24 2.45 -4.68 10.40
C GLU A 24 1.49 -3.83 11.21
N GLN A 25 1.69 -3.73 12.53
CA GLN A 25 0.82 -2.93 13.40
C GLN A 25 0.87 -1.44 13.04
N GLN A 26 2.06 -0.94 12.67
CA GLN A 26 2.23 0.44 12.22
C GLN A 26 1.50 0.68 10.90
N ILE A 27 1.62 -0.25 9.94
CA ILE A 27 0.90 -0.19 8.66
C ILE A 27 -0.62 -0.20 8.89
N ARG A 28 -1.12 -1.10 9.74
CA ARG A 28 -2.54 -1.15 10.10
C ARG A 28 -3.02 0.13 10.75
N ARG A 29 -2.18 0.77 11.58
CA ARG A 29 -2.46 2.07 12.18
C ARG A 29 -2.60 3.13 11.09
N TYR A 30 -1.66 3.23 10.15
CA TYR A 30 -1.73 4.20 9.05
C TYR A 30 -2.97 4.00 8.17
N ILE A 31 -3.37 2.75 7.94
CA ILE A 31 -4.61 2.46 7.22
C ILE A 31 -5.83 2.93 8.02
N LYS A 32 -5.86 2.67 9.34
CA LYS A 32 -6.97 3.09 10.21
C LYS A 32 -7.07 4.60 10.38
N THR A 33 -5.94 5.31 10.40
CA THR A 33 -5.90 6.78 10.51
C THR A 33 -6.19 7.48 9.18
N GLY A 34 -6.22 6.73 8.07
CA GLY A 34 -6.43 7.27 6.72
C GLY A 34 -5.16 7.83 6.08
N GLU A 35 -4.02 7.74 6.75
CA GLU A 35 -2.72 8.16 6.22
C GLU A 35 -2.23 7.24 5.09
N LEU A 36 -2.61 5.97 5.12
CA LEU A 36 -2.34 5.01 4.04
C LEU A 36 -3.66 4.53 3.42
N LYS A 37 -3.93 4.96 2.20
CA LYS A 37 -5.14 4.56 1.48
C LYS A 37 -5.09 3.08 1.12
N ALA A 38 -6.10 2.35 1.58
CA ALA A 38 -6.24 0.92 1.32
C ALA A 38 -7.69 0.57 0.98
N THR A 39 -7.87 -0.45 0.16
CA THR A 39 -9.17 -1.08 -0.09
C THR A 39 -9.24 -2.42 0.62
N MET A 40 -10.42 -2.78 1.11
CA MET A 40 -10.64 -4.10 1.70
C MET A 40 -11.15 -5.06 0.61
N LYS A 41 -10.40 -6.12 0.32
CA LYS A 41 -10.79 -7.18 -0.63
C LYS A 41 -10.66 -8.53 0.04
N ARG A 42 -11.76 -9.31 0.06
CA ARG A 42 -11.81 -10.65 0.69
C ARG A 42 -11.24 -10.65 2.12
N ASN A 43 -11.65 -9.67 2.93
CA ASN A 43 -11.20 -9.49 4.32
C ASN A 43 -9.69 -9.23 4.49
N ARG A 44 -9.01 -8.74 3.44
CA ARG A 44 -7.60 -8.33 3.49
C ARG A 44 -7.45 -6.91 2.97
N TYR A 45 -6.55 -6.14 3.59
CA TYR A 45 -6.19 -4.82 3.09
C TYR A 45 -5.31 -4.95 1.83
N ARG A 46 -5.63 -4.14 0.83
CA ARG A 46 -4.91 -4.00 -0.43
C ARG A 46 -4.63 -2.53 -0.68
N VAL A 47 -3.35 -2.20 -0.82
CA VAL A 47 -2.88 -0.85 -1.10
C VAL A 47 -2.43 -0.82 -2.56
N ALA A 48 -2.97 0.10 -3.36
CA ALA A 48 -2.50 0.27 -4.72
C ALA A 48 -1.07 0.79 -4.73
N GLU A 49 -0.28 0.41 -5.73
CA GLU A 49 1.12 0.85 -5.85
C GLU A 49 1.28 2.38 -5.80
N GLU A 50 0.38 3.11 -6.46
CA GLU A 50 0.42 4.58 -6.50
C GLU A 50 0.17 5.21 -5.12
N ASP A 51 -0.80 4.67 -4.37
CA ASP A 51 -1.09 5.11 -3.00
C ASP A 51 0.10 4.82 -2.07
N LEU A 52 0.73 3.66 -2.23
CA LEU A 52 1.92 3.28 -1.46
C LEU A 52 3.13 4.18 -1.78
N LYS A 53 3.38 4.46 -3.07
CA LYS A 53 4.44 5.40 -3.49
C LYS A 53 4.23 6.79 -2.91
N THR A 54 2.99 7.29 -2.97
CA THR A 54 2.63 8.60 -2.45
C THR A 54 2.89 8.67 -0.94
N PHE A 55 2.38 7.69 -0.21
CA PHE A 55 2.63 7.54 1.22
C PHE A 55 4.14 7.48 1.55
N MET A 56 4.91 6.75 0.75
CA MET A 56 6.36 6.63 0.95
C MET A 56 7.08 7.95 0.81
N VAL A 57 6.74 8.73 -0.22
CA VAL A 57 7.30 10.08 -0.43
C VAL A 57 6.90 11.01 0.72
N GLU A 58 5.63 11.02 1.13
CA GLU A 58 5.14 11.87 2.24
C GLU A 58 5.80 11.55 3.58
N LYS A 59 6.09 10.27 3.85
CA LYS A 59 6.76 9.83 5.09
C LYS A 59 8.29 9.87 5.00
N GLY A 60 8.86 10.21 3.85
CA GLY A 60 10.31 10.27 3.64
C GLY A 60 11.00 8.91 3.54
N PHE A 61 10.26 7.86 3.14
CA PHE A 61 10.86 6.56 2.85
C PHE A 61 11.58 6.61 1.49
N THR A 62 12.90 6.41 1.50
CA THR A 62 13.75 6.55 0.30
C THR A 62 13.92 5.25 -0.49
N ASN A 63 13.50 4.11 0.06
CA ASN A 63 13.64 2.81 -0.57
C ASN A 63 12.44 2.52 -1.49
N LEU A 64 12.42 3.15 -2.68
CA LEU A 64 11.29 3.08 -3.63
C LEU A 64 11.30 1.82 -4.54
N ASN A 65 12.02 0.76 -4.18
CA ASN A 65 12.03 -0.49 -4.93
C ASN A 65 10.71 -1.26 -4.71
N LEU A 66 9.70 -0.90 -5.50
CA LEU A 66 8.36 -1.47 -5.54
C LEU A 66 8.17 -2.41 -6.73
#